data_AF-A0AA36Y4K4-F1
#
_entry.id   AF-A0AA36Y4K4-F1
#
_cell.length_a   1.000
_cell.length_b   1.000
_cell.length_c   1.000
_cell.angle_alpha   90.00
_cell.angle_beta   90.00
_cell.angle_gamma   90.00
#
_symmetry.space_group_name_H-M   'P 1'
#
loop_
_entity.id
_entity.type
_entity.pdbx_description
1 polymer ?
#
loop_
_entity_poly.entity_id
_entity_poly.type
_entity_poly.pdbx_seq_one_letter_code
_entity_poly.pdbx_strand_id
1 'polypeptide(L)' 'MSYVRLGGKVNFTKDPAIVNRCFAESPVLTSQFGEQRELVVAYYLTEAWAEFNSFTDGLPHRNYSLSNKFDREVQA' A
#
# COMPACT_ATOMS: atom_id res chain seq x y z
N MET A 1 22.15 -7.68 2.58
CA MET A 1 20.72 -7.85 2.94
C MET A 1 20.12 -6.45 3.02
N SER A 2 18.89 -6.26 2.56
CA SER A 2 18.22 -4.95 2.63
C SER A 2 16.80 -5.14 3.13
N TYR A 3 16.27 -4.15 3.84
CA TYR A 3 14.90 -4.17 4.31
C TYR A 3 14.21 -2.83 4.10
N VAL A 4 12.90 -2.90 3.97
CA VAL A 4 12.01 -1.74 3.87
C VAL A 4 11.01 -1.86 5.02
N ARG A 5 10.89 -0.81 5.82
CA ARG A 5 9.77 -0.62 6.75
C ARG A 5 8.77 0.30 6.10
N LEU A 6 7.51 -0.08 6.14
CA LEU A 6 6.38 0.72 5.65
C LEU A 6 5.43 0.93 6.81
N GLY A 7 4.91 2.14 6.93
CA GLY A 7 3.83 2.44 7.86
C GLY A 7 2.95 3.56 7.35
N GLY A 8 1.84 3.77 8.04
CA GLY A 8 0.81 4.73 7.67
C GLY A 8 -0.53 4.33 8.28
N LYS A 9 -1.56 5.11 7.96
CA LYS A 9 -2.93 4.81 8.36
C LYS A 9 -3.54 3.78 7.42
N VAL A 10 -4.07 2.70 7.98
CA VAL A 10 -4.75 1.63 7.21
C VAL A 10 -6.19 2.04 6.95
N ASN A 11 -6.60 1.97 5.69
CA ASN A 11 -7.97 2.20 5.25
C ASN A 11 -8.47 0.96 4.51
N PHE A 12 -9.76 0.64 4.66
CA PHE A 12 -10.39 -0.51 4.02
C PHE A 12 -11.35 -0.06 2.92
N THR A 13 -11.47 -0.84 1.86
CA THR A 13 -12.40 -0.55 0.75
C THR A 13 -12.93 -1.82 0.10
N LYS A 14 -14.14 -1.71 -0.45
CA LYS A 14 -14.75 -2.70 -1.34
C LYS A 14 -14.96 -2.14 -2.76
N ASP A 15 -14.34 -1.01 -3.08
CA ASP A 15 -14.46 -0.39 -4.40
C ASP A 15 -14.06 -1.39 -5.50
N PRO A 16 -15.00 -1.79 -6.39
CA PRO A 16 -14.73 -2.80 -7.40
C PRO A 16 -13.61 -2.41 -8.38
N ALA A 17 -13.42 -1.12 -8.66
CA ALA A 17 -12.37 -0.67 -9.58
C ALA A 17 -10.98 -0.88 -8.96
N ILE A 18 -10.83 -0.59 -7.66
CA ILE A 18 -9.59 -0.82 -6.91
C ILE A 18 -9.33 -2.31 -6.77
N VAL A 19 -10.34 -3.08 -6.33
CA VAL A 19 -10.22 -4.53 -6.15
C VAL A 19 -9.83 -5.20 -7.47
N ASN A 20 -10.54 -4.92 -8.57
CA ASN A 20 -10.23 -5.53 -9.87
C ASN A 20 -8.81 -5.19 -10.37
N ARG A 21 -8.30 -3.99 -10.07
CA ARG A 21 -6.92 -3.62 -10.40
C ARG A 21 -5.90 -4.46 -9.63
N CYS A 22 -6.14 -4.77 -8.36
CA CYS A 22 -5.26 -5.66 -7.59
C CYS A 22 -5.21 -7.09 -8.17
N PHE A 23 -6.33 -7.57 -8.74
CA PHE A 23 -6.40 -8.89 -9.37
C PHE A 23 -5.73 -8.94 -10.74
N ALA A 24 -5.80 -7.84 -11.51
CA ALA A 24 -5.22 -7.78 -12.87
C ALA A 24 -3.73 -8.12 -12.89
N GLU A 25 -2.99 -7.73 -11.84
CA GLU A 25 -1.54 -7.91 -11.72
C GLU A 25 -1.15 -9.12 -10.86
N SER A 26 -2.12 -9.90 -10.36
CA SER A 26 -1.84 -10.98 -9.40
C SER A 26 -2.50 -12.30 -9.79
N PRO A 27 -1.73 -13.23 -10.40
CA PRO A 27 -2.17 -14.60 -10.66
C PRO A 27 -2.57 -15.34 -9.38
N VAL A 28 -1.91 -15.05 -8.25
CA VAL A 28 -2.16 -15.69 -6.96
C VAL A 28 -3.50 -15.24 -6.36
N LEU A 29 -3.79 -13.93 -6.36
CA LEU A 29 -5.08 -13.45 -5.90
C LEU A 29 -6.21 -13.99 -6.79
N THR A 30 -5.96 -14.04 -8.10
CA THR A 30 -6.93 -14.57 -9.06
C THR A 30 -7.21 -16.04 -8.84
N SER A 31 -6.21 -16.88 -8.56
CA SER A 31 -6.42 -18.32 -8.33
C SER A 31 -7.13 -18.62 -7.01
N GLN A 32 -6.93 -17.80 -5.99
CA GLN A 32 -7.53 -18.03 -4.66
C GLN A 32 -8.94 -17.44 -4.52
N PHE A 33 -9.20 -16.29 -5.13
CA PHE A 33 -10.40 -15.48 -4.84
C PHE A 33 -11.12 -14.99 -6.11
N GLY A 34 -10.72 -15.46 -7.30
CA GLY A 34 -11.20 -14.93 -8.58
C GLY A 34 -12.70 -15.04 -8.82
N GLU A 35 -13.35 -16.06 -8.25
CA GLU A 35 -14.81 -16.29 -8.36
C GLU A 35 -15.63 -15.60 -7.25
N GLN A 36 -14.96 -15.02 -6.24
CA GLN A 36 -15.60 -14.43 -5.05
C GLN A 36 -15.09 -13.00 -4.80
N ARG A 37 -14.80 -12.26 -5.87
CA ARG A 37 -14.19 -10.91 -5.79
C ARG A 37 -15.05 -9.92 -5.02
N GLU A 38 -16.37 -10.08 -5.07
CA GLU A 38 -17.35 -9.28 -4.36
C GLU A 38 -17.28 -9.42 -2.83
N LEU A 39 -16.68 -10.51 -2.34
CA LEU A 39 -16.45 -10.75 -0.91
C LEU A 39 -15.12 -10.16 -0.42
N VAL A 40 -14.26 -9.71 -1.33
CA VAL A 40 -12.92 -9.19 -1.01
C VAL A 40 -13.01 -7.79 -0.41
N VAL A 41 -12.30 -7.61 0.70
CA VAL A 41 -12.03 -6.29 1.28
C VAL A 41 -10.55 -5.98 1.03
N ALA A 42 -10.28 -4.96 0.21
CA ALA A 42 -8.93 -4.46 0.03
C ALA A 42 -8.58 -3.48 1.15
N TYR A 43 -7.28 -3.32 1.41
CA TYR A 43 -6.77 -2.26 2.26
C TYR A 43 -5.69 -1.46 1.53
N TYR A 44 -5.53 -0.19 1.93
CA TYR A 44 -4.51 0.70 1.41
C TYR A 44 -4.01 1.63 2.51
N LEU A 45 -2.79 2.16 2.35
CA LEU A 45 -2.16 3.07 3.29
C LEU A 45 -2.34 4.53 2.85
N THR A 46 -2.74 5.40 3.77
CA THR A 46 -2.61 6.87 3.66
C THR A 46 -1.58 7.36 4.66
N GLU A 47 -1.12 8.61 4.52
CA GLU A 47 -0.07 9.17 5.38
C GLU A 47 1.17 8.26 5.43
N ALA A 48 1.49 7.66 4.28
CA ALA A 48 2.43 6.57 4.20
C ALA A 48 3.86 7.08 4.36
N TRP A 49 4.66 6.34 5.13
CA TRP A 49 6.09 6.53 5.26
C TRP A 49 6.82 5.23 4.96
N ALA A 50 8.05 5.37 4.49
CA ALA A 50 8.94 4.26 4.21
C ALA A 50 10.35 4.54 4.73
N GLU A 51 10.94 3.57 5.40
CA GLU A 51 12.35 3.58 5.79
C GLU A 51 13.07 2.45 5.04
N PHE A 52 14.11 2.79 4.31
CA PHE A 52 14.99 1.82 3.66
C PHE A 52 16.32 1.72 4.40
N ASN A 53 16.76 0.49 4.63
CA ASN A 53 18.03 0.18 5.25
C ASN A 53 18.70 -0.99 4.51
N SER A 54 20.03 -0.94 4.46
CA SER A 54 20.83 -2.00 3.88
C SER A 54 22.03 -2.32 4.76
N PHE A 55 22.40 -3.59 4.79
CA PHE A 55 23.63 -4.10 5.38
C PHE A 55 24.78 -4.11 4.37
N THR A 56 24.57 -3.60 3.15
CA THR A 56 25.61 -3.48 2.13
C THR A 56 26.34 -2.15 2.30
N ASP A 57 27.67 -2.22 2.38
CA ASP A 57 28.52 -1.04 2.52
C ASP A 57 28.29 -0.03 1.39
N GLY A 58 28.22 1.26 1.76
CA GLY A 58 28.04 2.36 0.82
C GLY A 58 26.60 2.67 0.41
N LEU A 59 25.61 1.86 0.80
CA LEU A 59 24.20 2.20 0.58
C LEU A 59 23.64 3.06 1.73
N PRO A 60 23.17 4.29 1.44
CA PRO A 60 22.68 5.19 2.47
C PRO A 60 21.31 4.76 3.00
N HIS A 61 21.08 4.99 4.30
CA HIS A 61 19.75 5.00 4.88
C HIS A 61 18.88 6.08 4.20
N ARG A 62 17.63 5.75 3.89
CA ARG A 62 16.70 6.68 3.23
C ARG A 62 15.34 6.63 3.91
N ASN A 63 14.77 7.80 4.15
CA ASN A 63 13.41 7.96 4.66
C ASN A 63 12.58 8.72 3.63
N TYR A 64 11.38 8.20 3.38
CA TYR A 64 10.43 8.77 2.45
C TYR A 64 9.10 8.97 3.18
N SER A 65 8.47 10.10 2.93
CA SER A 65 7.12 10.40 3.42
C SER A 65 6.25 10.83 2.25
N LEU A 66 5.10 10.19 2.10
CA LEU A 66 4.07 10.58 1.16
C LEU A 66 3.01 11.37 1.91
N SER A 67 3.07 12.70 1.78
CA SER A 67 2.01 13.59 2.26
C SER A 67 0.71 13.28 1.51
N ASN A 68 -0.37 13.02 2.25
CA ASN A 68 -1.67 12.75 1.65
C ASN A 68 -2.23 14.04 1.03
N LYS A 69 -2.37 14.06 -0.30
CA LYS A 69 -2.97 15.19 -1.02
C LYS A 69 -4.46 15.42 -0.70
N PHE A 70 -5.11 14.43 -0.09
CA PHE A 70 -6.51 14.49 0.33
C PHE A 70 -6.69 14.90 1.80
N ASP A 71 -5.60 15.04 2.59
CA ASP A 71 -5.63 15.56 3.97
C ASP A 71 -5.44 17.09 4.03
N ARG A 72 -5.71 17.83 2.95
CA ARG A 72 -5.66 19.29 2.97
C ARG A 72 -6.85 19.84 3.75
N GLU A 73 -6.57 20.22 5.01
CA GLU A 73 -7.29 21.15 5.89
C GLU A 73 -8.83 21.13 5.80
N VAL A 74 -9.47 20.59 6.85
CA VAL A 74 -10.77 21.08 7.27
C VAL A 74 -10.57 22.54 7.66
N GLN A 75 -10.94 23.47 6.78
CA GLN A 75 -11.09 24.87 7.14
C GLN A 75 -12.16 24.98 8.22
N ALA A 76 -11.74 25.41 9.41
CA ALA A 76 -12.63 25.82 10.50
C ALA A 76 -13.26 27.18 10.21
#